data_AF-A0A6L2KRL5-F1
#
_entry.id   AF-A0A6L2KRL5-F1
#
_cell.length_a   1.000
_cell.length_b   1.000
_cell.length_c   1.000
_cell.angle_alpha   90.00
_cell.angle_beta   90.00
_cell.angle_gamma   90.00
#
_symmetry.space_group_name_H-M   'P 1'
#
loop_
_entity.id
_entity.type
_entity.pdbx_description
1 polymer ?
#
loop_
_entity_poly.entity_id
_entity_poly.type
_entity_poly.pdbx_seq_one_letter_code
_entity_poly.pdbx_strand_id
1 'polypeptide(L)'
;MNMSPENKAHFLAEKEAIHLVLTGIGYEIYSTVDACQIAQEIKFTSHDRETMESYYTRFYKLMNEMIRNNLTVTTMQVNVQFLQQLQPEWSRFVTIVKQQHKLDEVSYHKLFDILKQYQNKVNEIRAERLARNANPLALVATADIC
;
A
#
# COMPACT_ATOMS: atom_id res chain seq x y z
N MET A 1 17.44 -3.45 34.75
CA MET A 1 18.88 -3.56 34.40
C MET A 1 19.33 -2.20 33.87
N ASN A 2 20.27 -1.53 34.54
CA ASN A 2 20.79 -0.22 34.12
C ASN A 2 22.04 -0.44 33.24
N MET A 3 22.05 0.14 32.03
CA MET A 3 23.18 0.04 31.10
C MET A 3 24.40 0.89 31.54
N SER A 4 25.61 0.35 31.35
CA SER A 4 26.90 1.01 31.60
C SER A 4 27.05 2.31 30.77
N PRO A 5 27.71 3.37 31.31
CA PRO A 5 28.00 4.61 30.57
C PRO A 5 28.73 4.39 29.24
N GLU A 6 29.61 3.39 29.15
CA GLU A 6 30.36 3.05 27.94
C GLU A 6 29.45 2.54 26.82
N ASN A 7 28.44 1.73 27.18
CA ASN A 7 27.43 1.26 26.22
C ASN A 7 26.58 2.44 25.72
N LYS A 8 26.28 3.43 26.58
CA LYS A 8 25.54 4.63 26.16
C LYS A 8 26.33 5.50 25.20
N ALA A 9 27.61 5.69 25.46
CA ALA A 9 28.50 6.45 24.57
C ALA A 9 28.67 5.75 23.22
N HIS A 10 28.79 4.42 23.21
CA HIS A 10 28.80 3.62 22.00
C HIS A 10 27.50 3.79 21.17
N PHE A 11 26.33 3.62 21.80
CA PHE A 11 25.05 3.83 21.12
C PHE A 11 24.86 5.27 20.62
N LEU A 12 25.35 6.27 21.36
CA LEU A 12 25.25 7.66 20.96
C LEU A 12 26.16 7.97 19.76
N ALA A 13 27.41 7.48 19.79
CA ALA A 13 28.35 7.62 18.68
C ALA A 13 27.85 6.89 17.42
N GLU A 14 27.24 5.72 17.57
CA GLU A 14 26.62 4.98 16.46
C GLU A 14 25.41 5.74 15.89
N LYS A 15 24.57 6.33 16.75
CA LYS A 15 23.43 7.18 16.33
C LYS A 15 23.90 8.44 15.58
N GLU A 16 24.96 9.08 16.07
CA GLU A 16 25.53 10.28 15.44
C GLU A 16 26.22 9.94 14.11
N ALA A 17 26.91 8.80 14.01
CA ALA A 17 27.48 8.33 12.75
C ALA A 17 26.38 8.05 11.70
N ILE A 18 25.28 7.42 12.10
CA ILE A 18 24.11 7.21 11.24
C ILE A 18 23.51 8.56 10.81
N HIS A 19 23.34 9.50 11.73
CA HIS A 19 22.85 10.84 11.43
C HIS A 19 23.76 11.59 10.44
N LEU A 20 25.08 11.51 10.62
CA LEU A 20 26.06 12.19 9.78
C LEU A 20 26.07 11.61 8.35
N VAL A 21 25.93 10.28 8.20
CA VAL A 21 25.79 9.61 6.90
C VAL A 21 24.48 10.02 6.21
N LEU A 22 23.37 10.05 6.95
CA LEU A 22 22.07 10.47 6.44
C LEU A 22 22.03 11.95 6.05
N THR A 23 22.82 12.80 6.72
CA THR A 23 22.86 14.24 6.43
C THR A 23 23.87 14.57 5.33
N GLY A 24 25.02 13.89 5.30
CA GLY A 24 26.12 14.15 4.35
C GLY A 24 25.90 13.54 2.96
N ILE A 25 25.25 12.37 2.88
CA ILE A 25 24.86 11.75 1.59
C ILE A 25 23.44 12.19 1.19
N GLY A 26 22.63 12.59 2.17
CA GLY A 26 21.22 12.88 1.97
C GLY A 26 20.95 13.99 0.97
N TYR A 27 21.72 15.08 0.93
CA TYR A 27 21.36 16.23 0.06
C TYR A 27 21.39 15.95 -1.44
N GLU A 28 22.26 15.06 -1.92
CA GLU A 28 22.28 14.66 -3.33
C GLU A 28 21.17 13.63 -3.66
N ILE A 29 20.73 12.84 -2.68
CA ILE A 29 19.63 11.87 -2.79
C ILE A 29 18.25 12.55 -2.56
N TYR A 30 18.17 13.63 -1.77
CA TYR A 30 16.95 14.33 -1.38
C TYR A 30 16.22 15.00 -2.56
N SER A 31 16.85 15.12 -3.73
CA SER A 31 16.17 15.57 -4.96
C SER A 31 15.54 14.43 -5.79
N THR A 32 15.78 13.16 -5.41
CA THR A 32 15.35 11.96 -6.17
C THR A 32 14.46 10.99 -5.40
N VAL A 33 14.33 11.13 -4.08
CA VAL A 33 13.47 10.25 -3.28
C VAL A 33 12.04 10.78 -3.28
N ASP A 34 11.33 10.35 -4.32
CA ASP A 34 9.92 10.58 -4.54
C ASP A 34 9.05 9.93 -3.44
N ALA A 35 7.88 10.51 -3.18
CA ALA A 35 6.95 10.19 -2.08
C ALA A 35 6.55 8.70 -1.92
N CYS A 36 6.85 7.85 -2.91
CA CYS A 36 6.73 6.40 -2.84
C CYS A 36 7.70 5.73 -1.84
N GLN A 37 8.82 6.35 -1.46
CA GLN A 37 9.83 5.69 -0.63
C GLN A 37 9.42 5.56 0.86
N ILE A 38 8.58 6.46 1.38
CA ILE A 38 8.07 6.37 2.77
C ILE A 38 7.04 5.22 2.91
N ALA A 39 6.42 4.81 1.80
CA ALA A 39 5.61 3.59 1.79
C ALA A 39 6.46 2.30 1.89
N GLN A 40 7.78 2.35 1.69
CA GLN A 40 8.67 1.19 1.86
C GLN A 40 9.08 0.94 3.31
N GLU A 41 9.10 1.93 4.21
CA GLU A 41 9.47 1.70 5.62
C GLU A 41 8.31 1.17 6.48
N ILE A 42 7.05 1.30 6.03
CA ILE A 42 5.88 0.71 6.70
C ILE A 42 5.02 -0.01 5.64
N LYS A 43 4.99 -1.34 5.73
CA LYS A 43 4.28 -2.34 4.90
C LYS A 43 2.77 -2.04 4.68
N PHE A 44 2.41 -0.95 4.02
CA PHE A 44 1.02 -0.60 3.77
C PHE A 44 0.50 -1.41 2.58
N THR A 45 0.01 -2.60 2.86
CA THR A 45 -0.71 -3.45 1.91
C THR A 45 -2.09 -3.74 2.45
N SER A 46 -3.04 -4.03 1.57
CA SER A 46 -4.32 -4.58 2.00
C SER A 46 -4.11 -5.96 2.60
N HIS A 47 -4.73 -6.21 3.76
CA HIS A 47 -4.62 -7.50 4.44
C HIS A 47 -5.57 -8.54 3.85
N ASP A 48 -5.27 -9.82 4.05
CA ASP A 48 -6.22 -10.88 3.68
C ASP A 48 -7.57 -10.66 4.36
N ARG A 49 -8.65 -10.89 3.61
CA ARG A 49 -10.06 -10.69 4.03
C ARG A 49 -10.44 -9.26 4.45
N GLU A 50 -9.55 -8.30 4.29
CA GLU A 50 -9.87 -6.90 4.54
C GLU A 50 -10.98 -6.44 3.59
N THR A 51 -11.92 -5.64 4.13
CA THR A 51 -12.97 -4.99 3.34
C THR A 51 -12.45 -3.70 2.72
N MET A 52 -13.07 -3.25 1.63
CA MET A 52 -12.66 -2.02 0.95
C MET A 52 -12.76 -0.79 1.87
N GLU A 53 -13.76 -0.75 2.74
CA GLU A 53 -13.95 0.31 3.74
C GLU A 53 -12.84 0.35 4.78
N SER A 54 -12.42 -0.82 5.28
CA SER A 54 -11.34 -0.92 6.27
C SER A 54 -10.01 -0.49 5.66
N TYR A 55 -9.72 -0.97 4.45
CA TYR A 55 -8.56 -0.55 3.66
C TYR A 55 -8.52 0.97 3.45
N TYR A 56 -9.63 1.54 2.96
CA TYR A 56 -9.74 2.99 2.73
C TYR A 56 -9.53 3.80 4.01
N THR A 57 -10.09 3.34 5.14
CA THR A 57 -9.91 4.02 6.44
C THR A 57 -8.45 4.04 6.87
N ARG A 58 -7.72 2.93 6.71
CA ARG A 58 -6.28 2.87 7.00
C ARG A 58 -5.48 3.76 6.06
N PHE A 59 -5.82 3.78 4.77
CA PHE A 59 -5.14 4.60 3.77
C PHE A 59 -5.36 6.10 4.05
N TYR A 60 -6.58 6.49 4.39
CA TYR A 60 -6.92 7.85 4.79
C TYR A 60 -6.11 8.32 6.01
N LYS A 61 -5.94 7.46 7.02
CA LYS A 61 -5.09 7.77 8.18
C LYS A 61 -3.64 8.00 7.77
N LEU A 62 -3.09 7.16 6.89
CA LEU A 62 -1.74 7.32 6.36
C LEU A 62 -1.59 8.66 5.62
N MET A 63 -2.53 9.00 4.74
CA MET A 63 -2.56 10.29 4.04
C MET A 63 -2.55 11.49 5.00
N ASN A 64 -3.37 11.43 6.05
CA ASN A 64 -3.42 12.50 7.05
C ASN A 64 -2.15 12.62 7.90
N GLU A 65 -1.44 11.52 8.17
CA GLU A 65 -0.12 11.56 8.82
C GLU A 65 0.92 12.20 7.89
N MET A 66 0.92 11.85 6.59
CA MET A 66 1.85 12.45 5.63
C MET A 66 1.65 13.97 5.51
N ILE A 67 0.40 14.41 5.42
CA ILE A 67 0.06 15.84 5.37
C ILE A 67 0.52 16.56 6.65
N ARG A 68 0.31 15.96 7.83
CA ARG A 68 0.76 16.53 9.12
C ARG A 68 2.28 16.69 9.22
N ASN A 69 3.03 15.82 8.55
CA ASN A 69 4.49 15.86 8.52
C ASN A 69 5.05 16.77 7.40
N ASN A 70 4.21 17.62 6.80
CA ASN A 70 4.58 18.54 5.71
C ASN A 70 5.19 17.85 4.47
N LEU A 71 4.87 16.57 4.25
CA LEU A 71 5.30 15.86 3.06
C LEU A 71 4.43 16.26 1.88
N THR A 72 5.06 16.70 0.80
CA THR A 72 4.36 17.01 -0.44
C THR A 72 4.27 15.75 -1.29
N VAL A 73 3.05 15.28 -1.55
CA VAL A 73 2.76 14.12 -2.40
C VAL A 73 1.80 14.54 -3.49
N THR A 74 2.10 14.20 -4.74
CA THR A 74 1.22 14.54 -5.86
C THR A 74 -0.05 13.69 -5.85
N THR A 75 -1.15 14.23 -6.38
CA THR A 75 -2.42 13.48 -6.53
C THR A 75 -2.22 12.16 -7.28
N MET A 76 -1.39 12.17 -8.33
CA MET A 76 -1.07 10.98 -9.12
C MET A 76 -0.39 9.90 -8.25
N GLN A 77 0.59 10.27 -7.43
CA GLN A 77 1.29 9.32 -6.55
C GLN A 77 0.35 8.72 -5.51
N VAL A 78 -0.49 9.54 -4.87
CA VAL A 78 -1.50 9.06 -3.92
C VAL A 78 -2.43 8.05 -4.59
N ASN A 79 -2.91 8.36 -5.78
CA ASN A 79 -3.85 7.52 -6.50
C ASN A 79 -3.21 6.22 -6.98
N VAL A 80 -1.98 6.28 -7.50
CA VAL A 80 -1.21 5.10 -7.90
C VAL A 80 -0.99 4.20 -6.68
N GLN A 81 -0.57 4.77 -5.54
CA GLN A 81 -0.35 4.04 -4.30
C GLN A 81 -1.64 3.39 -3.77
N PHE A 82 -2.74 4.13 -3.75
CA PHE A 82 -4.05 3.62 -3.34
C PHE A 82 -4.48 2.41 -4.19
N LEU A 83 -4.29 2.48 -5.51
CA LEU A 83 -4.69 1.39 -6.40
C LEU A 83 -3.74 0.18 -6.32
N GLN A 84 -2.44 0.40 -6.16
CA GLN A 84 -1.43 -0.65 -6.17
C GLN A 84 -1.43 -1.52 -4.90
N GLN A 85 -1.88 -0.99 -3.76
CA GLN A 85 -1.86 -1.70 -2.48
C GLN A 85 -3.12 -2.54 -2.21
N LEU A 86 -4.06 -2.60 -3.17
CA LEU A 86 -5.24 -3.44 -3.10
C LEU A 86 -4.91 -4.93 -3.30
N GLN A 87 -5.77 -5.81 -2.75
CA GLN A 87 -5.61 -7.26 -2.91
C GLN A 87 -5.70 -7.69 -4.38
N PRO A 88 -5.09 -8.84 -4.77
CA PRO A 88 -5.07 -9.30 -6.16
C PRO A 88 -6.45 -9.44 -6.82
N GLU A 89 -7.50 -9.73 -6.05
CA GLU A 89 -8.89 -9.81 -6.51
C GLU A 89 -9.39 -8.50 -7.13
N TRP A 90 -8.78 -7.37 -6.79
CA TRP A 90 -9.09 -6.05 -7.35
C TRP A 90 -8.38 -5.75 -8.68
N SER A 91 -7.39 -6.54 -9.09
CA SER A 91 -6.47 -6.22 -10.21
C SER A 91 -7.17 -5.87 -11.52
N ARG A 92 -8.22 -6.64 -11.89
CA ARG A 92 -9.02 -6.37 -13.10
C ARG A 92 -9.74 -5.02 -13.02
N PHE A 93 -10.30 -4.68 -11.86
CA PHE A 93 -11.04 -3.43 -11.65
C PHE A 93 -10.09 -2.23 -11.55
N VAL A 94 -8.92 -2.41 -10.96
CA VAL A 94 -7.84 -1.40 -10.96
C VAL A 94 -7.47 -1.04 -12.40
N THR A 95 -7.34 -2.04 -13.28
CA THR A 95 -7.03 -1.80 -14.71
C THR A 95 -8.12 -0.97 -15.38
N ILE A 96 -9.39 -1.29 -15.16
CA ILE A 96 -10.54 -0.54 -15.70
C ILE A 96 -10.51 0.92 -15.21
N VAL A 97 -10.33 1.14 -13.91
CA VAL A 97 -10.28 2.47 -13.31
C VAL A 97 -9.14 3.32 -13.90
N LYS A 98 -7.94 2.73 -14.06
CA LYS A 98 -6.77 3.41 -14.65
C LYS A 98 -6.98 3.80 -16.12
N GLN A 99 -7.76 3.03 -16.87
CA GLN A 99 -8.07 3.32 -18.27
C GLN A 99 -9.16 4.38 -18.42
N GLN A 100 -10.15 4.39 -17.52
CA GLN A 100 -11.31 5.27 -17.62
C GLN A 100 -11.10 6.64 -16.98
N HIS A 101 -10.11 6.78 -16.09
CA HIS A 101 -9.89 7.99 -15.33
C HIS A 101 -8.42 8.42 -15.36
N LYS A 102 -8.21 9.71 -15.57
CA LYS A 102 -6.89 10.33 -15.41
C LYS A 102 -6.55 10.46 -13.93
N LEU A 103 -5.47 9.80 -13.51
CA LEU A 103 -5.10 9.68 -12.09
C LEU A 103 -4.54 10.95 -11.47
N ASP A 104 -4.18 11.95 -12.25
CA ASP A 104 -3.73 13.27 -11.78
C ASP A 104 -4.90 14.23 -11.51
N GLU A 105 -6.04 14.02 -12.17
CA GLU A 105 -7.23 14.90 -12.07
C GLU A 105 -8.29 14.40 -11.05
N VAL A 106 -8.33 13.11 -10.75
CA VAL A 106 -9.32 12.54 -9.79
C VAL A 106 -8.75 12.42 -8.39
N SER A 107 -9.58 12.46 -7.35
CA SER A 107 -9.14 12.17 -5.97
C SER A 107 -9.24 10.68 -5.67
N TYR A 108 -8.38 10.16 -4.77
CA TYR A 108 -8.48 8.77 -4.30
C TYR A 108 -9.81 8.48 -3.60
N HIS A 109 -10.47 9.50 -3.04
CA HIS A 109 -11.85 9.39 -2.52
C HIS A 109 -12.84 9.00 -3.62
N LYS A 110 -12.78 9.67 -4.77
CA LYS A 110 -13.60 9.31 -5.93
C LYS A 110 -13.26 7.92 -6.46
N LEU A 111 -11.97 7.55 -6.46
CA LEU A 111 -11.53 6.20 -6.82
C LEU A 111 -12.13 5.14 -5.89
N PHE A 112 -12.18 5.41 -4.58
CA PHE A 112 -12.84 4.54 -3.61
C PHE A 112 -14.33 4.35 -3.94
N ASP A 113 -15.07 5.42 -4.20
CA ASP A 113 -16.50 5.34 -4.54
C ASP A 113 -16.75 4.55 -5.82
N ILE A 114 -15.87 4.70 -6.83
CA ILE A 114 -15.91 3.90 -8.06
C ILE A 114 -15.65 2.42 -7.76
N LEU A 115 -14.59 2.11 -7.02
CA LEU A 115 -14.22 0.73 -6.70
C LEU A 115 -15.29 0.03 -5.87
N LYS A 116 -15.97 0.74 -4.97
CA LYS A 116 -17.05 0.20 -4.16
C LYS A 116 -18.18 -0.43 -4.98
N GLN A 117 -18.41 0.05 -6.21
CA GLN A 117 -19.41 -0.52 -7.12
C GLN A 117 -19.09 -1.95 -7.55
N TYR A 118 -17.82 -2.36 -7.50
CA TYR A 118 -17.36 -3.69 -7.88
C TYR A 118 -17.25 -4.67 -6.70
N GLN A 119 -17.60 -4.24 -5.47
CA GLN A 119 -17.40 -5.03 -4.25
C GLN A 119 -18.02 -6.44 -4.34
N ASN A 120 -19.24 -6.57 -4.86
CA ASN A 120 -19.91 -7.87 -4.98
C ASN A 120 -19.15 -8.82 -5.90
N LYS A 121 -18.68 -8.33 -7.06
CA LYS A 121 -17.89 -9.13 -8.00
C LYS A 121 -16.54 -9.55 -7.41
N VAL A 122 -15.91 -8.67 -6.63
CA VAL A 122 -14.67 -8.99 -5.91
C VAL A 122 -14.93 -10.06 -4.83
N ASN A 123 -16.06 -9.98 -4.12
CA ASN A 123 -16.44 -10.98 -3.13
C ASN A 123 -16.68 -12.36 -3.76
N GLU A 124 -17.28 -12.42 -4.95
CA GLU A 124 -17.43 -13.67 -5.73
C GLU A 124 -16.05 -14.25 -6.09
N ILE A 125 -15.15 -13.44 -6.66
CA ILE A 125 -13.78 -13.87 -7.00
C ILE A 125 -13.03 -14.39 -5.77
N ARG A 126 -13.19 -13.72 -4.63
CA ARG A 126 -12.59 -14.14 -3.36
C ARG A 126 -13.17 -15.48 -2.89
N ALA A 127 -14.48 -15.67 -2.97
CA ALA A 127 -15.13 -16.94 -2.61
C ALA A 127 -14.67 -18.09 -3.51
N GLU A 128 -14.58 -17.87 -4.82
CA GLU A 128 -14.06 -18.85 -5.77
C GLU A 128 -12.60 -19.22 -5.47
N ARG A 129 -11.75 -18.23 -5.20
CA ARG A 129 -10.34 -18.45 -4.82
C ARG A 129 -10.24 -19.29 -3.55
N LEU A 130 -11.07 -19.01 -2.54
CA LEU A 130 -11.12 -19.79 -1.30
C LEU A 130 -11.58 -21.23 -1.55
N ALA A 131 -12.62 -21.42 -2.38
CA ALA A 131 -13.09 -22.75 -2.74
C ALA A 131 -12.01 -23.56 -3.48
N ARG A 132 -11.31 -22.94 -4.44
CA ARG A 132 -10.16 -23.57 -5.14
C ARG A 132 -9.04 -23.97 -4.18
N ASN A 133 -8.70 -23.11 -3.23
CA ASN A 133 -7.64 -23.40 -2.27
C ASN A 133 -8.05 -24.51 -1.28
N ALA A 134 -9.35 -24.66 -0.98
CA ALA A 134 -9.87 -25.69 -0.10
C ALA A 134 -9.94 -27.06 -0.80
N ASN A 135 -10.23 -27.09 -2.10
CA ASN A 135 -10.20 -28.31 -2.91
C ASN A 135 -9.68 -28.02 -4.33
N PRO A 136 -8.36 -28.11 -4.55
CA PRO A 136 -7.75 -27.84 -5.85
C PRO A 136 -8.26 -28.73 -6.99
N LEU A 137 -8.83 -29.91 -6.67
CA LEU A 137 -9.32 -30.91 -7.63
C LEU A 137 -10.79 -30.70 -8.05
N ALA A 138 -11.54 -29.79 -7.41
CA ALA A 138 -12.98 -29.65 -7.62
C ALA A 138 -13.40 -29.02 -8.97
N LEU A 139 -12.53 -28.23 -9.62
CA LEU A 139 -12.84 -27.57 -10.90
C LEU A 139 -12.46 -28.40 -12.13
N VAL A 140 -11.50 -29.31 -12.01
CA VAL A 140 -11.12 -30.21 -13.12
C VAL A 140 -12.28 -31.19 -13.40
N ALA A 141 -12.94 -31.67 -12.35
CA ALA A 141 -14.08 -32.58 -12.48
C ALA A 141 -15.32 -31.97 -13.15
N THR A 142 -15.44 -30.64 -13.22
CA THR A 142 -16.56 -29.97 -13.91
C THR A 142 -16.30 -29.70 -15.40
N ALA A 143 -15.06 -29.89 -15.88
CA ALA A 143 -14.70 -29.70 -17.28
C ALA A 143 -14.79 -30.99 -18.12
N ASP A 144 -14.91 -32.16 -17.50
CA ASP A 144 -14.98 -33.47 -18.18
C ASP A 144 -16.42 -33.93 -18.49
N ILE A 145 -17.38 -32.99 -18.59
CA ILE A 145 -18.72 -33.28 -19.14
C ILE A 145 -18.97 -32.34 -20.34
N CYS A 146 -18.24 -32.61 -21.43
CA CYS A 146 -18.61 -32.26 -22.80
C CYS A 146 -18.09 -33.36 -23.73
#